data_AF-A0A959FYV4-F1
#
_entry.id   AF-A0A959FYV4-F1
#
_cell.length_a   1.000
_cell.length_b   1.000
_cell.length_c   1.000
_cell.angle_alpha   90.00
_cell.angle_beta   90.00
_cell.angle_gamma   90.00
#
_symmetry.space_group_name_H-M   'P 1'
#
loop_
_entity.id
_entity.type
_entity.pdbx_description
1 polymer ?
#
loop_
_entity_poly.entity_id
_entity_poly.type
_entity_poly.pdbx_seq_one_letter_code
_entity_poly.pdbx_strand_id
1 'polypeptide(L)'
;MKQYLPTLLLFVLFTAPMSAQDYQPMAIENAHWVIYNGFDYTPDPHIFAVRGDTTIGGTAYKKIYYQDLVDELYWADPYYLMEDEYLWGVMRDDTMARQVYVIAFESYDPWQLPDLSYQCPLFEEQLLYDFSASVGDTIATCLGRNWPFSPVPEGWVVDSIGTESAYGQLRRTLYSFDSDFQVPYIYEGIGSEHGFLGGVQVPTFPGTAIAGYYLYDYCVGTDEDCLIISGNEEVVIPDAQFRLAPNPVGQEAHLTISPAATEAMAFRVYNLLGQLLLQAPIPRQQTDLSIPMQDLPAGFYKFIITGDRSNHIAGKGSFVKE
;
A
#
# COMPACT_ATOMS: atom_id res chain seq x y z
N MET A 1 23.73 43.90 69.00
CA MET A 1 24.22 43.01 67.93
C MET A 1 23.58 41.64 68.10
N LYS A 2 22.69 41.26 67.18
CA LYS A 2 22.40 39.89 66.74
C LYS A 2 21.32 39.98 65.66
N GLN A 3 21.78 40.11 64.42
CA GLN A 3 20.97 40.05 63.20
C GLN A 3 20.60 38.58 62.98
N TYR A 4 19.30 38.30 62.89
CA TYR A 4 18.81 37.01 62.41
C TYR A 4 18.80 37.06 60.89
N LEU A 5 19.75 36.33 60.28
CA LEU A 5 19.79 36.08 58.84
C LEU A 5 18.73 35.00 58.53
N PRO A 6 17.67 35.27 57.76
CA PRO A 6 16.73 34.24 57.38
C PRO A 6 17.40 33.36 56.33
N THR A 7 17.54 32.08 56.63
CA THR A 7 18.02 31.06 55.70
C THR A 7 17.00 30.93 54.56
N LEU A 8 17.22 31.67 53.47
CA LEU A 8 16.49 31.54 52.22
C LEU A 8 16.82 30.18 51.62
N LEU A 9 16.01 29.18 51.94
CA LEU A 9 16.07 27.85 51.34
C LEU A 9 15.62 27.98 49.88
N LEU A 10 16.59 28.22 48.98
CA LEU A 10 16.39 28.30 47.54
C LEU A 10 15.97 26.90 47.05
N PHE A 11 14.66 26.66 46.95
CA PHE A 11 14.09 25.51 46.26
C PHE A 11 14.42 25.70 44.77
N VAL A 12 15.59 25.21 44.35
CA VAL A 12 15.91 25.00 42.94
C VAL A 12 15.02 23.85 42.49
N LEU A 13 13.80 24.18 42.07
CA LEU A 13 12.95 23.28 41.32
C LEU A 13 13.71 22.98 40.03
N PHE A 14 14.35 21.81 39.99
CA PHE A 14 14.83 21.24 38.74
C PHE A 14 13.62 21.03 37.84
N THR A 15 13.32 22.02 37.01
CA THR A 15 12.50 21.85 35.82
C THR A 15 13.34 21.05 34.82
N ALA A 16 13.56 19.76 35.11
CA ALA A 16 13.95 18.85 34.05
C ALA A 16 12.82 18.94 33.01
N PRO A 17 13.12 19.22 31.73
CA PRO A 17 12.11 19.12 30.71
C PRO A 17 11.60 17.67 30.76
N MET A 18 10.38 17.50 31.28
CA MET A 18 9.64 16.29 31.02
C MET A 18 9.32 16.36 29.54
N SER A 19 10.20 15.78 28.72
CA SER A 19 9.84 15.47 27.35
C SER A 19 8.70 14.48 27.44
N ALA A 20 7.49 14.98 27.25
CA ALA A 20 6.42 14.17 26.72
C ALA A 20 6.98 13.47 25.47
N GLN A 21 6.65 12.19 25.29
CA GLN A 21 7.11 11.45 24.11
C GLN A 21 6.80 12.27 22.86
N ASP A 22 7.81 12.42 22.00
CA ASP A 22 7.66 13.11 20.72
C ASP A 22 6.63 12.34 19.88
N TYR A 23 5.72 13.08 19.24
CA TYR A 23 4.68 12.51 18.40
C TYR A 23 5.30 11.68 17.28
N GLN A 24 4.84 10.45 17.10
CA GLN A 24 5.23 9.58 16.00
C GLN A 24 4.25 9.75 14.83
N PRO A 25 4.66 10.37 13.70
CA PRO A 25 3.77 10.55 12.55
C PRO A 25 3.43 9.20 11.89
N MET A 26 2.31 9.16 11.17
CA MET A 26 1.81 7.99 10.47
C MET A 26 2.02 8.09 8.94
N ALA A 27 1.91 9.29 8.37
CA ALA A 27 2.16 9.64 6.99
C ALA A 27 3.67 9.76 6.69
N ILE A 28 4.37 8.64 6.88
CA ILE A 28 5.81 8.51 6.65
C ILE A 28 6.06 7.91 5.27
N GLU A 29 7.01 8.48 4.52
CA GLU A 29 7.44 7.95 3.22
C GLU A 29 7.94 6.51 3.35
N ASN A 30 7.49 5.64 2.45
CA ASN A 30 7.76 4.20 2.45
C ASN A 30 7.36 3.47 3.75
N ALA A 31 6.27 3.89 4.39
CA ALA A 31 5.61 3.03 5.37
C ALA A 31 4.73 2.00 4.66
N HIS A 32 4.71 0.78 5.18
CA HIS A 32 3.94 -0.35 4.66
C HIS A 32 3.15 -1.00 5.79
N TRP A 33 1.86 -1.21 5.57
CA TRP A 33 0.99 -2.01 6.45
C TRP A 33 0.66 -3.32 5.75
N VAL A 34 1.25 -4.42 6.18
CA VAL A 34 0.94 -5.75 5.68
C VAL A 34 -0.27 -6.25 6.46
N ILE A 35 -1.40 -6.31 5.79
CA ILE A 35 -2.68 -6.69 6.37
C ILE A 35 -3.01 -8.11 5.94
N TYR A 36 -3.52 -8.88 6.89
CA TYR A 36 -3.91 -10.26 6.66
C TYR A 36 -5.39 -10.49 6.91
N ASN A 37 -6.08 -11.10 5.94
CA ASN A 37 -7.44 -11.58 6.13
C ASN A 37 -7.47 -13.04 6.62
N GLY A 38 -7.96 -13.26 7.83
CA GLY A 38 -8.13 -14.60 8.40
C GLY A 38 -9.48 -15.28 8.12
N PHE A 39 -10.41 -14.68 7.36
CA PHE A 39 -11.78 -15.20 7.21
C PHE A 39 -11.92 -16.36 6.25
N ASP A 40 -11.05 -16.44 5.26
CA ASP A 40 -11.11 -17.48 4.26
C ASP A 40 -10.11 -18.61 4.55
N TYR A 41 -10.42 -19.80 4.03
CA TYR A 41 -9.44 -20.90 3.95
C TYR A 41 -8.24 -20.53 3.08
N THR A 42 -8.37 -19.47 2.28
CA THR A 42 -7.34 -18.88 1.44
C THR A 42 -6.93 -17.53 2.03
N PRO A 43 -5.70 -17.42 2.55
CA PRO A 43 -5.14 -16.16 3.01
C PRO A 43 -5.23 -15.07 1.92
N ASP A 44 -5.83 -13.91 2.20
CA ASP A 44 -5.83 -12.77 1.26
C ASP A 44 -5.00 -11.59 1.84
N PRO A 45 -3.66 -11.66 1.76
CA PRO A 45 -2.80 -10.62 2.27
C PRO A 45 -2.70 -9.46 1.27
N HIS A 46 -2.69 -8.24 1.78
CA HIS A 46 -2.50 -7.04 0.97
C HIS A 46 -1.71 -5.99 1.74
N ILE A 47 -1.21 -4.99 1.03
CA ILE A 47 -0.38 -3.93 1.61
C ILE A 47 -0.98 -2.56 1.30
N PHE A 48 -1.00 -1.69 2.31
CA PHE A 48 -1.06 -0.24 2.06
C PHE A 48 0.36 0.32 2.14
N ALA A 49 0.78 1.07 1.11
CA ALA A 49 2.12 1.64 1.03
C ALA A 49 2.09 3.16 0.79
N VAL A 50 3.02 3.88 1.42
CA VAL A 50 3.14 5.34 1.26
C VAL A 50 4.21 5.71 0.26
N ARG A 51 3.84 6.35 -0.85
CA ARG A 51 4.80 6.64 -1.94
C ARG A 51 4.61 8.01 -2.57
N GLY A 52 5.52 8.91 -2.26
CA GLY A 52 5.61 10.24 -2.82
C GLY A 52 4.55 11.20 -2.28
N ASP A 53 4.74 12.45 -2.68
CA ASP A 53 3.94 13.57 -2.25
C ASP A 53 2.93 14.00 -3.32
N THR A 54 1.88 14.68 -2.88
CA THR A 54 0.96 15.43 -3.74
C THR A 54 0.40 16.64 -3.00
N THR A 55 -0.31 17.51 -3.72
CA THR A 55 -1.05 18.62 -3.13
C THR A 55 -2.47 18.64 -3.65
N ILE A 56 -3.44 18.86 -2.76
CA ILE A 56 -4.86 19.01 -3.10
C ILE A 56 -5.36 20.27 -2.41
N GLY A 57 -5.85 21.24 -3.20
CA GLY A 57 -6.31 22.53 -2.66
C GLY A 57 -5.23 23.35 -1.94
N GLY A 58 -3.94 23.11 -2.23
CA GLY A 58 -2.81 23.75 -1.55
C GLY A 58 -2.35 23.06 -0.26
N THR A 59 -3.05 22.02 0.20
CA THR A 59 -2.64 21.19 1.33
C THR A 59 -1.77 20.04 0.83
N ALA A 60 -0.66 19.76 1.52
CA ALA A 60 0.24 18.66 1.19
C ALA A 60 -0.25 17.34 1.76
N TYR A 61 -0.13 16.27 0.96
CA TYR A 61 -0.46 14.91 1.33
C TYR A 61 0.60 13.94 0.83
N LYS A 62 0.67 12.79 1.49
CA LYS A 62 1.31 11.57 1.01
C LYS A 62 0.32 10.75 0.21
N LYS A 63 0.79 10.08 -0.85
CA LYS A 63 -0.05 9.12 -1.60
C LYS A 63 -0.03 7.76 -0.93
N ILE A 64 -1.18 7.11 -0.92
CA ILE A 64 -1.36 5.75 -0.41
C ILE A 64 -1.70 4.85 -1.58
N TYR A 65 -0.91 3.80 -1.73
CA TYR A 65 -1.10 2.75 -2.71
C TYR A 65 -1.64 1.50 -2.03
N TYR A 66 -2.62 0.87 -2.65
CA TYR A 66 -3.04 -0.48 -2.30
C TYR A 66 -2.27 -1.46 -3.18
N GLN A 67 -1.81 -2.55 -2.58
CA GLN A 67 -1.05 -3.60 -3.26
C GLN A 67 -1.65 -4.96 -2.94
N ASP A 68 -2.06 -5.68 -3.98
CA ASP A 68 -2.46 -7.08 -3.84
C ASP A 68 -1.22 -7.96 -3.80
N LEU A 69 -1.27 -9.02 -2.98
CA LEU A 69 -0.21 -10.00 -2.88
C LEU A 69 -0.68 -11.36 -3.40
N VAL A 70 0.26 -12.16 -3.90
CA VAL A 70 -0.02 -13.52 -4.36
C VAL A 70 -0.32 -14.45 -3.17
N ASP A 71 -1.50 -15.05 -3.17
CA ASP A 71 -2.07 -15.95 -2.14
C ASP A 71 -1.18 -17.18 -1.82
N GLU A 72 -0.41 -17.69 -2.80
CA GLU A 72 0.22 -19.02 -2.72
C GLU A 72 1.45 -19.17 -1.78
N LEU A 73 2.05 -18.09 -1.26
CA LEU A 73 3.38 -18.16 -0.60
C LEU A 73 3.37 -18.29 0.93
N TYR A 74 2.20 -18.52 1.52
CA TYR A 74 1.89 -18.16 2.90
C TYR A 74 2.65 -18.88 4.04
N TRP A 75 3.48 -19.90 3.79
CA TRP A 75 4.07 -20.70 4.88
C TRP A 75 5.58 -20.96 4.80
N ALA A 76 6.26 -20.54 3.73
CA ALA A 76 7.67 -20.90 3.53
C ALA A 76 8.56 -19.78 3.02
N ASP A 77 8.00 -18.69 2.52
CA ASP A 77 8.78 -17.62 1.91
C ASP A 77 8.84 -16.38 2.83
N PRO A 78 10.04 -15.84 3.12
CA PRO A 78 10.16 -14.56 3.80
C PRO A 78 9.67 -13.35 2.98
N TYR A 79 9.36 -13.51 1.69
CA TYR A 79 9.00 -12.40 0.80
C TYR A 79 7.49 -12.26 0.54
N TYR A 80 7.02 -11.02 0.42
CA TYR A 80 5.69 -10.66 -0.06
C TYR A 80 5.74 -10.40 -1.56
N LEU A 81 4.99 -11.17 -2.35
CA LEU A 81 5.01 -11.07 -3.80
C LEU A 81 3.84 -10.20 -4.29
N MET A 82 4.12 -8.99 -4.75
CA MET A 82 3.10 -8.01 -5.17
C MET A 82 2.57 -8.32 -6.58
N GLU A 83 1.26 -8.53 -6.72
CA GLU A 83 0.59 -8.80 -8.00
C GLU A 83 0.18 -7.51 -8.72
N ASP A 84 -0.51 -6.61 -8.02
CA ASP A 84 -0.99 -5.34 -8.56
C ASP A 84 -0.75 -4.19 -7.58
N GLU A 85 -0.70 -2.97 -8.10
CA GLU A 85 -0.59 -1.74 -7.33
C GLU A 85 -1.41 -0.61 -7.97
N TYR A 86 -2.23 0.06 -7.16
CA TYR A 86 -2.95 1.24 -7.60
C TYR A 86 -3.04 2.31 -6.51
N LEU A 87 -3.23 3.56 -6.94
CA LEU A 87 -3.38 4.71 -6.06
C LEU A 87 -4.75 4.66 -5.39
N TRP A 88 -4.79 4.19 -4.14
CA TRP A 88 -6.03 4.06 -3.38
C TRP A 88 -6.52 5.40 -2.80
N GLY A 89 -5.60 6.24 -2.34
CA GLY A 89 -5.95 7.50 -1.69
C GLY A 89 -4.75 8.37 -1.35
N VAL A 90 -4.99 9.36 -0.49
CA VAL A 90 -3.94 10.23 0.06
C VAL A 90 -4.15 10.45 1.55
N MET A 91 -3.09 10.67 2.31
CA MET A 91 -3.17 11.01 3.74
C MET A 91 -2.24 12.14 4.13
N ARG A 92 -2.53 12.77 5.25
CA ARG A 92 -1.64 13.73 5.89
C ARG A 92 -1.68 13.61 7.39
N ASP A 93 -0.57 13.98 8.01
CA ASP A 93 -0.46 14.24 9.44
C ASP A 93 -0.59 15.73 9.73
N ASP A 94 -1.50 16.10 10.63
CA ASP A 94 -1.35 17.32 11.41
C ASP A 94 -0.53 16.98 12.66
N THR A 95 0.79 17.20 12.60
CA THR A 95 1.71 16.84 13.68
C THR A 95 1.53 17.69 14.94
N MET A 96 0.92 18.88 14.82
CA MET A 96 0.62 19.71 15.99
C MET A 96 -0.64 19.22 16.69
N ALA A 97 -1.68 18.90 15.92
CA ALA A 97 -2.94 18.37 16.43
C ALA A 97 -2.87 16.86 16.73
N ARG A 98 -1.82 16.17 16.28
CA ARG A 98 -1.67 14.70 16.35
C ARG A 98 -2.83 13.96 15.70
N GLN A 99 -3.29 14.47 14.57
CA GLN A 99 -4.44 13.95 13.84
C GLN A 99 -4.03 13.51 12.44
N VAL A 100 -4.52 12.36 12.02
CA VAL A 100 -4.29 11.79 10.69
C VAL A 100 -5.56 11.91 9.88
N TYR A 101 -5.43 12.48 8.69
CA TYR A 101 -6.54 12.66 7.76
C TYR A 101 -6.31 11.85 6.49
N VAL A 102 -7.38 11.38 5.88
CA VAL A 102 -7.37 10.61 4.64
C VAL A 102 -8.36 11.17 3.63
N ILE A 103 -8.05 11.08 2.34
CA ILE A 103 -8.99 11.20 1.23
C ILE A 103 -8.88 9.91 0.43
N ALA A 104 -9.91 9.07 0.49
CA ALA A 104 -9.99 7.84 -0.28
C ALA A 104 -10.53 8.12 -1.69
N PHE A 105 -9.96 7.48 -2.71
CA PHE A 105 -10.47 7.56 -4.09
C PHE A 105 -11.28 6.33 -4.48
N GLU A 106 -11.05 5.22 -3.78
CA GLU A 106 -11.75 3.96 -3.99
C GLU A 106 -12.32 3.44 -2.68
N SER A 107 -13.46 2.75 -2.79
CA SER A 107 -14.01 2.04 -1.64
C SER A 107 -13.13 0.84 -1.32
N TYR A 108 -12.73 0.72 -0.06
CA TYR A 108 -12.17 -0.51 0.46
C TYR A 108 -13.35 -1.34 0.98
N ASP A 109 -13.72 -2.39 0.24
CA ASP A 109 -14.67 -3.40 0.68
C ASP A 109 -13.98 -4.75 0.66
N PRO A 110 -13.31 -5.10 1.75
CA PRO A 110 -12.47 -6.28 1.76
C PRO A 110 -13.33 -7.55 1.93
N TRP A 111 -14.63 -7.41 2.20
CA TRP A 111 -15.60 -8.50 2.24
C TRP A 111 -16.34 -8.69 0.92
N GLN A 112 -16.18 -7.78 -0.05
CA GLN A 112 -17.04 -7.67 -1.23
C GLN A 112 -18.54 -7.73 -0.86
N LEU A 113 -18.89 -7.29 0.36
CA LEU A 113 -20.25 -7.33 0.87
C LEU A 113 -20.92 -6.02 0.48
N PRO A 114 -21.90 -6.04 -0.45
CA PRO A 114 -22.40 -4.85 -1.15
C PRO A 114 -23.05 -3.78 -0.25
N ASP A 115 -23.29 -4.08 1.03
CA ASP A 115 -23.86 -3.18 2.04
C ASP A 115 -22.92 -2.92 3.25
N LEU A 116 -21.67 -3.41 3.22
CA LEU A 116 -20.68 -3.28 4.31
C LEU A 116 -19.43 -2.48 3.92
N SER A 117 -19.42 -1.83 2.75
CA SER A 117 -18.31 -0.99 2.32
C SER A 117 -17.96 0.03 3.42
N TYR A 118 -16.69 0.07 3.81
CA TYR A 118 -16.18 1.00 4.81
C TYR A 118 -16.65 2.43 4.47
N GLN A 119 -17.36 3.08 5.40
CA GLN A 119 -18.16 4.28 5.11
C GLN A 119 -17.38 5.60 5.23
N CYS A 120 -16.09 5.62 4.89
CA CYS A 120 -15.40 6.90 4.70
C CYS A 120 -15.86 7.47 3.35
N PRO A 121 -16.49 8.68 3.31
CA PRO A 121 -16.90 9.28 2.06
C PRO A 121 -15.72 9.40 1.09
N LEU A 122 -15.93 8.95 -0.15
CA LEU A 122 -14.91 9.05 -1.20
C LEU A 122 -14.74 10.50 -1.63
N PHE A 123 -13.51 10.86 -1.99
CA PHE A 123 -13.12 12.19 -2.45
C PHE A 123 -13.35 13.32 -1.45
N GLU A 124 -13.56 12.99 -0.18
CA GLU A 124 -13.67 13.94 0.93
C GLU A 124 -12.59 13.67 1.98
N GLU A 125 -12.10 14.73 2.61
CA GLU A 125 -11.15 14.59 3.71
C GLU A 125 -11.86 14.15 4.98
N GLN A 126 -11.38 13.07 5.59
CA GLN A 126 -11.93 12.49 6.80
C GLN A 126 -10.84 12.36 7.87
N LEU A 127 -11.22 12.54 9.13
CA LEU A 127 -10.37 12.18 10.27
C LEU A 127 -10.29 10.66 10.36
N LEU A 128 -9.08 10.12 10.20
CA LEU A 128 -8.80 8.69 10.28
C LEU A 128 -8.41 8.30 11.72
N TYR A 129 -7.45 9.01 12.32
CA TYR A 129 -7.00 8.80 13.69
C TYR A 129 -6.80 10.12 14.43
N ASP A 130 -7.11 10.13 15.72
CA ASP A 130 -6.82 11.25 16.64
C ASP A 130 -5.97 10.75 17.80
N PHE A 131 -4.66 10.96 17.72
CA PHE A 131 -3.73 10.60 18.77
C PHE A 131 -3.63 11.67 19.86
N SER A 132 -4.35 12.80 19.77
CA SER A 132 -4.39 13.80 20.85
C SER A 132 -5.35 13.42 21.98
N ALA A 133 -6.26 12.47 21.73
CA ALA A 133 -7.30 12.08 22.66
C ALA A 133 -6.74 11.61 24.02
N SER A 134 -7.43 12.02 25.08
CA SER A 134 -7.19 11.67 26.47
C SER A 134 -8.18 10.62 26.95
N VAL A 135 -7.91 10.00 28.11
CA VAL A 135 -8.85 9.06 28.74
C VAL A 135 -10.20 9.75 28.98
N GLY A 136 -11.28 9.13 28.51
CA GLY A 136 -12.65 9.63 28.54
C GLY A 136 -13.09 10.34 27.26
N ASP A 137 -12.16 10.70 26.37
CA ASP A 137 -12.51 11.31 25.09
C ASP A 137 -13.12 10.27 24.14
N THR A 138 -14.04 10.72 23.29
CA THR A 138 -14.61 9.90 22.21
C THR A 138 -13.96 10.28 20.89
N ILE A 139 -13.37 9.30 20.21
CA ILE A 139 -12.79 9.49 18.88
C ILE A 139 -13.83 9.13 17.83
N ALA A 140 -14.34 10.15 17.15
CA ALA A 140 -15.24 10.03 16.02
C ALA A 140 -14.42 9.97 14.71
N THR A 141 -14.17 8.75 14.23
CA THR A 141 -13.49 8.48 12.97
C THR A 141 -14.46 7.86 11.97
N CYS A 142 -14.19 8.03 10.67
CA CYS A 142 -14.98 7.36 9.63
C CYS A 142 -14.82 5.83 9.66
N LEU A 143 -13.81 5.30 10.37
CA LEU A 143 -13.62 3.85 10.59
C LEU A 143 -14.63 3.23 11.57
N GLY A 144 -15.34 4.04 12.36
CA GLY A 144 -16.25 3.54 13.42
C GLY A 144 -17.71 3.41 12.99
N ARG A 145 -18.04 3.62 11.71
CA ARG A 145 -19.44 3.81 11.29
C ARG A 145 -20.09 2.49 10.83
N ASN A 146 -21.01 2.01 11.66
CA ASN A 146 -22.09 1.05 11.37
C ASN A 146 -21.69 -0.29 10.74
N TRP A 147 -21.24 -1.21 11.58
CA TRP A 147 -21.57 -2.61 11.33
C TRP A 147 -23.10 -2.75 11.49
N PRO A 148 -23.86 -3.32 10.53
CA PRO A 148 -25.32 -3.40 10.60
C PRO A 148 -25.86 -4.19 11.81
N PHE A 149 -24.99 -4.89 12.53
CA PHE A 149 -25.31 -5.69 13.71
C PHE A 149 -24.84 -5.06 15.03
N SER A 150 -24.11 -3.95 14.99
CA SER A 150 -23.62 -3.29 16.21
C SER A 150 -24.07 -1.83 16.24
N PRO A 151 -25.03 -1.47 17.11
CA PRO A 151 -25.47 -0.09 17.30
C PRO A 151 -24.44 0.68 18.15
N VAL A 152 -23.16 0.63 17.78
CA VAL A 152 -22.15 1.38 18.53
C VAL A 152 -22.35 2.87 18.23
N PRO A 153 -22.38 3.73 19.27
CA PRO A 153 -22.40 5.17 19.09
C PRO A 153 -21.26 5.65 18.18
N GLU A 154 -21.41 6.89 17.69
CA GLU A 154 -20.65 7.58 16.63
C GLU A 154 -19.12 7.77 16.87
N GLY A 155 -18.50 6.91 17.68
CA GLY A 155 -17.09 6.89 18.00
C GLY A 155 -16.80 5.89 19.12
N TRP A 156 -15.54 5.69 19.44
CA TRP A 156 -15.08 4.84 20.55
C TRP A 156 -14.47 5.70 21.65
N VAL A 157 -14.61 5.27 22.90
CA VAL A 157 -14.09 6.01 24.06
C VAL A 157 -12.70 5.51 24.42
N VAL A 158 -11.77 6.42 24.65
CA VAL A 158 -10.44 6.07 25.16
C VAL A 158 -10.56 5.74 26.65
N ASP A 159 -10.42 4.49 27.03
CA ASP A 159 -10.53 4.07 28.43
C ASP A 159 -9.21 4.13 29.17
N SER A 160 -8.12 3.87 28.46
CA SER A 160 -6.78 3.99 29.02
C SER A 160 -5.76 4.34 27.96
N ILE A 161 -4.62 4.84 28.43
CA ILE A 161 -3.48 5.20 27.59
C ILE A 161 -2.25 4.56 28.21
N GLY A 162 -1.44 3.94 27.36
CA GLY A 162 -0.25 3.20 27.76
C GLY A 162 0.88 3.40 26.76
N THR A 163 1.90 2.56 26.91
CA THR A 163 3.01 2.48 25.97
C THR A 163 3.27 1.03 25.67
N GLU A 164 3.17 0.65 24.40
CA GLU A 164 3.43 -0.72 23.94
C GLU A 164 4.66 -0.77 23.03
N SER A 165 5.35 -1.90 23.03
CA SER A 165 6.37 -2.18 22.04
C SER A 165 5.71 -2.78 20.79
N ALA A 166 5.55 -1.98 19.75
CA ALA A 166 4.97 -2.40 18.48
C ALA A 166 5.96 -2.16 17.33
N TYR A 167 6.25 -3.24 16.58
CA TYR A 167 7.14 -3.23 15.41
C TYR A 167 8.50 -2.55 15.68
N GLY A 168 9.13 -2.98 16.78
CA GLY A 168 10.48 -2.55 17.17
C GLY A 168 10.56 -1.18 17.85
N GLN A 169 9.43 -0.50 18.09
CA GLN A 169 9.42 0.82 18.73
C GLN A 169 8.45 0.86 19.91
N LEU A 170 8.79 1.64 20.94
CA LEU A 170 7.84 2.01 21.99
C LEU A 170 6.91 3.10 21.45
N ARG A 171 5.62 2.87 21.54
CA ARG A 171 4.58 3.75 20.99
C ARG A 171 3.54 4.05 22.04
N ARG A 172 3.04 5.28 22.02
CA ARG A 172 1.85 5.62 22.79
C ARG A 172 0.67 4.84 22.23
N THR A 173 -0.08 4.18 23.11
CA THR A 173 -1.19 3.31 22.73
C THR A 173 -2.48 3.77 23.38
N LEU A 174 -3.53 3.93 22.59
CA LEU A 174 -4.88 4.18 23.06
C LEU A 174 -5.63 2.85 23.16
N TYR A 175 -6.34 2.63 24.25
CA TYR A 175 -7.13 1.42 24.49
C TYR A 175 -8.60 1.80 24.66
N SER A 176 -9.49 1.01 24.08
CA SER A 176 -10.94 1.08 24.30
C SER A 176 -11.43 -0.27 24.79
N PHE A 177 -12.22 -0.31 25.86
CA PHE A 177 -12.87 -1.49 26.39
C PHE A 177 -14.35 -1.40 26.08
N ASP A 178 -14.79 -2.09 25.03
CA ASP A 178 -16.20 -2.46 24.93
C ASP A 178 -16.39 -3.82 25.62
N SER A 179 -17.36 -3.93 26.52
CA SER A 179 -17.61 -5.16 27.29
C SER A 179 -17.93 -6.38 26.42
N ASP A 180 -18.32 -6.15 25.17
CA ASP A 180 -18.73 -7.20 24.23
C ASP A 180 -17.67 -7.52 23.15
N PHE A 181 -16.57 -6.77 23.06
CA PHE A 181 -15.56 -6.92 21.99
C PHE A 181 -14.12 -6.94 22.54
N GLN A 182 -13.18 -7.50 21.77
CA GLN A 182 -11.75 -7.35 22.09
C GLN A 182 -11.37 -5.86 22.11
N VAL A 183 -10.35 -5.55 22.92
CA VAL A 183 -9.84 -4.20 23.19
C VAL A 183 -9.07 -3.72 21.97
N PRO A 184 -9.60 -2.83 21.13
CA PRO A 184 -8.83 -2.28 20.03
C PRO A 184 -7.65 -1.48 20.57
N TYR A 185 -6.45 -1.84 20.13
CA TYR A 185 -5.24 -1.04 20.33
C TYR A 185 -5.04 -0.11 19.14
N ILE A 186 -4.82 1.17 19.43
CA ILE A 186 -4.37 2.14 18.44
C ILE A 186 -2.97 2.61 18.82
N TYR A 187 -2.00 2.26 17.98
CA TYR A 187 -0.60 2.60 18.12
C TYR A 187 -0.31 3.92 17.40
N GLU A 188 0.22 4.90 18.14
CA GLU A 188 0.65 6.19 17.57
C GLU A 188 1.66 5.96 16.42
N GLY A 189 1.37 6.55 15.26
CA GLY A 189 2.19 6.42 14.05
C GLY A 189 1.98 5.14 13.23
N ILE A 190 1.09 4.23 13.64
CA ILE A 190 0.74 3.02 12.86
C ILE A 190 -0.77 2.95 12.59
N GLY A 191 -1.63 3.32 13.53
CA GLY A 191 -3.07 3.10 13.44
C GLY A 191 -3.51 1.93 14.33
N SER A 192 -4.53 1.18 13.94
CA SER A 192 -5.06 0.09 14.77
C SER A 192 -4.23 -1.20 14.65
N GLU A 193 -4.46 -2.14 15.57
CA GLU A 193 -3.95 -3.52 15.47
C GLU A 193 -4.46 -4.29 14.23
N HIS A 194 -5.48 -3.76 13.55
CA HIS A 194 -6.04 -4.31 12.32
C HIS A 194 -5.49 -3.61 11.06
N GLY A 195 -4.55 -2.67 11.22
CA GLY A 195 -3.80 -2.04 10.15
C GLY A 195 -4.27 -0.63 9.79
N PHE A 196 -3.85 -0.16 8.61
CA PHE A 196 -4.07 1.22 8.17
C PHE A 196 -5.55 1.65 8.22
N LEU A 197 -6.43 0.83 7.63
CA LEU A 197 -7.90 1.00 7.63
C LEU A 197 -8.61 0.05 8.59
N GLY A 198 -7.86 -0.65 9.43
CA GLY A 198 -8.40 -1.60 10.37
C GLY A 198 -9.39 -0.90 11.30
N GLY A 199 -10.68 -1.17 11.11
CA GLY A 199 -11.71 -0.66 11.99
C GLY A 199 -11.44 -1.10 13.42
N VAL A 200 -11.76 -0.23 14.37
CA VAL A 200 -11.64 -0.45 15.82
C VAL A 200 -12.62 -1.55 16.31
N GLN A 201 -13.46 -2.06 15.41
CA GLN A 201 -14.53 -3.00 15.70
C GLN A 201 -14.56 -4.07 14.61
N VAL A 202 -13.73 -5.10 14.74
CA VAL A 202 -14.01 -6.38 14.07
C VAL A 202 -14.69 -7.25 15.13
N PRO A 203 -15.94 -7.70 14.94
CA PRO A 203 -16.61 -8.62 15.84
C PRO A 203 -15.78 -9.89 15.97
N THR A 204 -15.02 -9.99 17.05
CA THR A 204 -14.47 -11.26 17.49
C THR A 204 -15.63 -12.06 18.04
N PHE A 205 -16.27 -12.87 17.21
CA PHE A 205 -17.36 -13.74 17.63
C PHE A 205 -16.86 -14.67 18.76
N PRO A 206 -17.39 -14.57 20.00
CA PRO A 206 -16.91 -15.37 21.11
C PRO A 206 -17.14 -16.86 20.83
N GLY A 207 -16.05 -17.62 20.69
CA GLY A 207 -16.11 -19.08 20.52
C GLY A 207 -15.90 -19.59 19.10
N THR A 208 -15.71 -18.72 18.10
CA THR A 208 -15.17 -19.09 16.80
C THR A 208 -13.78 -18.50 16.66
N ALA A 209 -12.76 -19.32 16.39
CA ALA A 209 -11.41 -18.88 16.04
C ALA A 209 -11.34 -18.26 14.63
N ILE A 210 -12.40 -17.56 14.25
CA ILE A 210 -12.75 -17.05 12.92
C ILE A 210 -13.22 -15.63 13.20
N ALA A 211 -12.72 -14.55 12.63
CA ALA A 211 -11.63 -14.28 11.73
C ALA A 211 -11.60 -12.73 11.60
N GLY A 212 -10.58 -12.14 10.96
CA GLY A 212 -10.48 -10.69 10.88
C GLY A 212 -9.34 -10.24 9.97
N TYR A 213 -9.32 -8.95 9.65
CA TYR A 213 -8.09 -8.30 9.20
C TYR A 213 -7.20 -8.09 10.42
N TYR A 214 -5.93 -8.44 10.32
CA TYR A 214 -4.96 -8.13 11.35
C TYR A 214 -3.73 -7.49 10.70
N LEU A 215 -3.14 -6.53 11.39
CA LEU A 215 -1.84 -6.01 10.99
C LEU A 215 -0.79 -7.09 11.26
N TYR A 216 -0.37 -7.78 10.21
CA TYR A 216 0.61 -8.84 10.30
C TYR A 216 2.01 -8.26 10.48
N ASP A 217 2.35 -7.28 9.66
CA ASP A 217 3.64 -6.60 9.70
C ASP A 217 3.49 -5.10 9.44
N TYR A 218 4.39 -4.31 10.01
CA TYR A 218 4.53 -2.89 9.74
C TYR A 218 6.01 -2.57 9.59
N CYS A 219 6.34 -1.99 8.44
CA CYS A 219 7.71 -1.71 8.07
C CYS A 219 7.81 -0.28 7.51
N VAL A 220 8.98 0.34 7.72
CA VAL A 220 9.33 1.63 7.11
C VAL A 220 10.68 1.47 6.44
N GLY A 221 10.72 1.54 5.12
CA GLY A 221 11.91 1.25 4.32
C GLY A 221 11.55 1.07 2.85
N THR A 222 12.51 0.78 1.98
CA THR A 222 12.13 0.44 0.59
C THR A 222 11.36 -0.88 0.55
N ASP A 223 10.77 -1.21 -0.60
CA ASP A 223 10.10 -2.51 -0.77
C ASP A 223 11.03 -3.66 -0.42
N GLU A 224 12.30 -3.59 -0.82
CA GLU A 224 13.30 -4.60 -0.48
C GLU A 224 13.60 -4.67 1.03
N ASP A 225 13.63 -3.53 1.73
CA ASP A 225 13.82 -3.50 3.19
C ASP A 225 12.63 -4.18 3.91
N CYS A 226 11.44 -4.09 3.33
CA CYS A 226 10.19 -4.68 3.84
C CYS A 226 9.87 -6.04 3.22
N LEU A 227 10.82 -6.65 2.50
CA LEU A 227 10.71 -7.95 1.85
C LEU A 227 9.57 -8.04 0.82
N ILE A 228 9.17 -6.91 0.25
CA ILE A 228 8.18 -6.81 -0.81
C ILE A 228 8.92 -6.90 -2.15
N ILE A 229 8.56 -7.88 -2.96
CA ILE A 229 9.13 -8.10 -4.28
C ILE A 229 8.00 -7.96 -5.29
N SER A 230 8.25 -7.25 -6.40
CA SER A 230 7.28 -7.22 -7.48
C SER A 230 7.10 -8.63 -8.07
N GLY A 231 5.90 -9.17 -7.93
CA GLY A 231 5.40 -10.42 -8.48
C GLY A 231 5.13 -10.40 -9.97
N ASN A 232 5.66 -9.39 -10.66
CA ASN A 232 5.99 -9.58 -12.05
C ASN A 232 7.06 -10.69 -12.10
N GLU A 233 6.61 -11.94 -12.09
CA GLU A 233 7.22 -12.92 -12.95
C GLU A 233 7.36 -12.18 -14.28
N GLU A 234 8.60 -11.82 -14.63
CA GLU A 234 8.93 -11.80 -16.02
C GLU A 234 8.57 -13.23 -16.42
N VAL A 235 7.35 -13.42 -16.97
CA VAL A 235 6.96 -14.62 -17.68
C VAL A 235 7.87 -14.60 -18.89
N VAL A 236 9.15 -14.88 -18.64
CA VAL A 236 10.05 -15.48 -19.59
C VAL A 236 9.28 -16.72 -19.92
N ILE A 237 8.51 -16.70 -21.00
CA ILE A 237 7.99 -17.92 -21.59
C ILE A 237 9.26 -18.77 -21.71
N PRO A 238 9.43 -19.83 -20.89
CA PRO A 238 10.78 -20.34 -20.58
C PRO A 238 11.54 -20.84 -21.81
N ASP A 239 10.82 -20.97 -22.93
CA ASP A 239 11.34 -21.42 -24.20
C ASP A 239 11.16 -20.44 -25.37
N ALA A 240 10.32 -19.38 -25.29
CA ALA A 240 10.04 -18.54 -26.46
C ALA A 240 11.16 -17.52 -26.70
N GLN A 241 12.05 -17.85 -27.62
CA GLN A 241 13.07 -16.97 -28.14
C GLN A 241 12.51 -16.11 -29.26
N PHE A 242 12.61 -14.79 -29.10
CA PHE A 242 12.26 -13.81 -30.11
C PHE A 242 13.53 -13.24 -30.74
N ARG A 243 13.63 -13.30 -32.06
CA ARG A 243 14.74 -12.71 -32.80
C ARG A 243 14.22 -11.81 -33.91
N LEU A 244 14.63 -10.54 -33.87
CA LEU A 244 14.36 -9.58 -34.94
C LEU A 244 15.60 -9.43 -35.82
N ALA A 245 15.46 -9.64 -37.13
CA ALA A 245 16.56 -9.53 -38.10
C ALA A 245 16.08 -8.96 -39.45
N PRO A 246 16.94 -8.30 -40.25
CA PRO A 246 18.32 -7.92 -39.92
C PRO A 246 18.36 -6.79 -38.88
N ASN A 247 19.52 -6.57 -38.27
CA ASN A 247 19.79 -5.37 -37.48
C ASN A 247 21.17 -4.84 -37.90
N PRO A 248 21.27 -3.67 -38.55
CA PRO A 248 20.20 -2.69 -38.79
C PRO A 248 19.07 -3.16 -39.74
N VAL A 249 17.88 -2.60 -39.53
CA VAL A 249 16.64 -2.88 -40.25
C VAL A 249 16.49 -1.91 -41.43
N GLY A 250 16.21 -2.46 -42.61
CA GLY A 250 15.87 -1.70 -43.81
C GLY A 250 14.37 -1.35 -43.85
N GLN A 251 13.68 -1.71 -44.93
CA GLN A 251 12.22 -1.47 -45.06
C GLN A 251 11.36 -2.51 -44.35
N GLU A 252 11.93 -3.66 -44.01
CA GLU A 252 11.22 -4.80 -43.45
C GLU A 252 12.13 -5.51 -42.43
N ALA A 253 11.53 -6.04 -41.37
CA ALA A 253 12.19 -6.90 -40.39
C ALA A 253 11.46 -8.23 -40.29
N HIS A 254 12.21 -9.30 -40.05
CA HIS A 254 11.72 -10.63 -39.76
C HIS A 254 11.79 -10.89 -38.26
N LEU A 255 10.64 -11.16 -37.65
CA LEU A 255 10.51 -11.61 -36.28
C LEU A 255 10.38 -13.14 -36.25
N THR A 256 11.43 -13.82 -35.82
CA THR A 256 11.41 -15.26 -35.56
C THR A 256 10.99 -15.54 -34.12
N ILE A 257 10.11 -16.51 -33.92
CA ILE A 257 9.54 -16.95 -32.64
C ILE A 257 9.75 -18.46 -32.51
N SER A 258 10.43 -18.91 -31.45
CA SER A 258 10.69 -20.34 -31.22
C SER A 258 10.56 -20.68 -29.73
N PRO A 259 9.66 -21.59 -29.31
CA PRO A 259 8.69 -22.29 -30.14
C PRO A 259 7.60 -21.36 -30.68
N ALA A 260 6.76 -21.86 -31.60
CA ALA A 260 5.65 -21.10 -32.17
C ALA A 260 4.74 -20.52 -31.09
N ALA A 261 4.21 -19.32 -31.33
CA ALA A 261 3.30 -18.65 -30.41
C ALA A 261 2.08 -19.55 -30.07
N THR A 262 1.83 -19.80 -28.78
CA THR A 262 0.69 -20.63 -28.33
C THR A 262 -0.61 -19.82 -28.32
N GLU A 263 -0.51 -18.51 -28.14
CA GLU A 263 -1.61 -17.56 -28.18
C GLU A 263 -1.35 -16.43 -29.17
N ALA A 264 -2.39 -15.60 -29.40
CA ALA A 264 -2.23 -14.42 -30.23
C ALA A 264 -1.54 -13.33 -29.39
N MET A 265 -0.63 -12.61 -30.01
CA MET A 265 0.20 -11.60 -29.37
C MET A 265 0.24 -10.32 -30.21
N ALA A 266 0.83 -9.25 -29.67
CA ALA A 266 1.08 -8.01 -30.38
C ALA A 266 2.56 -7.65 -30.33
N PHE A 267 3.15 -7.34 -31.49
CA PHE A 267 4.46 -6.71 -31.62
C PHE A 267 4.29 -5.19 -31.58
N ARG A 268 5.02 -4.51 -30.68
CA ARG A 268 4.94 -3.06 -30.50
C ARG A 268 6.35 -2.45 -30.54
N VAL A 269 6.51 -1.34 -31.26
CA VAL A 269 7.77 -0.60 -31.39
C VAL A 269 7.64 0.77 -30.75
N TYR A 270 8.62 1.14 -29.94
CA TYR A 270 8.71 2.40 -29.23
C TYR A 270 9.99 3.14 -29.55
N ASN A 271 9.92 4.46 -29.62
CA ASN A 271 11.13 5.29 -29.65
C ASN A 271 11.76 5.42 -28.25
N LEU A 272 12.89 6.14 -28.16
CA LEU A 272 13.60 6.37 -26.90
C LEU A 272 12.84 7.22 -25.88
N LEU A 273 11.76 7.89 -26.29
CA LEU A 273 10.86 8.63 -25.40
C LEU A 273 9.67 7.79 -24.92
N GLY A 274 9.62 6.49 -25.28
CA GLY A 274 8.52 5.59 -24.93
C GLY A 274 7.25 5.78 -25.75
N GLN A 275 7.29 6.55 -26.85
CA GLN A 275 6.12 6.73 -27.73
C GLN A 275 5.95 5.52 -28.65
N LEU A 276 4.74 4.96 -28.71
CA LEU A 276 4.37 3.87 -29.61
C LEU A 276 4.33 4.38 -31.06
N LEU A 277 5.10 3.74 -31.94
CA LEU A 277 5.20 4.12 -33.36
C LEU A 277 4.66 3.07 -34.32
N LEU A 278 4.76 1.79 -33.96
CA LEU A 278 4.27 0.69 -34.78
C LEU A 278 3.67 -0.39 -33.89
N GLN A 279 2.56 -0.96 -34.35
CA GLN A 279 1.95 -2.15 -33.77
C GLN A 279 1.54 -3.12 -34.88
N ALA A 280 1.91 -4.39 -34.73
CA ALA A 280 1.54 -5.47 -35.64
C ALA A 280 1.04 -6.68 -34.85
N PRO A 281 -0.05 -7.35 -35.28
CA PRO A 281 -0.52 -8.57 -34.64
C PRO A 281 0.43 -9.75 -34.95
N ILE A 282 0.58 -10.65 -33.98
CA ILE A 282 1.24 -11.95 -34.10
C ILE A 282 0.17 -13.03 -33.93
N PRO A 283 -0.31 -13.64 -35.02
CA PRO A 283 -1.23 -14.76 -34.97
C PRO A 283 -0.69 -15.98 -34.21
N ARG A 284 -1.62 -16.80 -33.70
CA ARG A 284 -1.31 -18.10 -33.08
C ARG A 284 -0.54 -18.99 -34.04
N GLN A 285 0.34 -19.82 -33.49
CA GLN A 285 1.16 -20.82 -34.19
C GLN A 285 2.14 -20.26 -35.21
N GLN A 286 2.37 -18.95 -35.20
CA GLN A 286 3.33 -18.34 -36.11
C GLN A 286 4.75 -18.37 -35.53
N THR A 287 5.72 -18.68 -36.39
CA THR A 287 7.15 -18.77 -36.06
C THR A 287 8.00 -17.72 -36.77
N ASP A 288 7.46 -17.09 -37.82
CA ASP A 288 8.14 -16.06 -38.60
C ASP A 288 7.11 -15.03 -39.10
N LEU A 289 7.41 -13.76 -38.87
CA LEU A 289 6.60 -12.62 -39.31
C LEU A 289 7.49 -11.59 -39.99
N SER A 290 7.08 -11.21 -41.20
CA SER A 290 7.55 -10.00 -41.85
C SER A 290 6.79 -8.78 -41.32
N ILE A 291 7.54 -7.81 -40.81
CA ILE A 291 7.00 -6.57 -40.22
C ILE A 291 7.47 -5.40 -41.08
N PRO A 292 6.56 -4.63 -41.69
CA PRO A 292 6.93 -3.47 -42.47
C PRO A 292 7.45 -2.35 -41.55
N MET A 293 8.61 -1.81 -41.88
CA MET A 293 9.33 -0.82 -41.07
C MET A 293 9.59 0.48 -41.85
N GLN A 294 9.06 0.57 -43.08
CA GLN A 294 9.27 1.67 -44.01
C GLN A 294 8.88 3.06 -43.47
N ASP A 295 7.89 3.11 -42.58
CA ASP A 295 7.36 4.37 -42.03
C ASP A 295 8.09 4.81 -40.75
N LEU A 296 9.02 4.00 -40.25
CA LEU A 296 9.87 4.37 -39.11
C LEU A 296 11.05 5.22 -39.59
N PRO A 297 11.28 6.41 -39.00
CA PRO A 297 12.49 7.19 -39.26
C PRO A 297 13.77 6.41 -38.90
N ALA A 298 14.91 6.78 -39.48
CA ALA A 298 16.20 6.23 -39.06
C ALA A 298 16.46 6.54 -37.57
N GLY A 299 16.93 5.55 -36.81
CA GLY A 299 17.13 5.71 -35.37
C GLY A 299 17.20 4.42 -34.56
N PHE A 300 17.26 4.57 -33.23
CA PHE A 300 17.27 3.47 -32.27
C PHE A 300 15.87 3.25 -31.69
N TYR A 301 15.45 1.99 -31.63
CA TYR A 301 14.11 1.61 -31.19
C TYR A 301 14.15 0.48 -30.15
N LYS A 302 13.11 0.45 -29.31
CA LYS A 302 12.77 -0.69 -28.45
C LYS A 302 11.57 -1.41 -29.05
N PHE A 303 11.53 -2.72 -28.91
CA PHE A 303 10.30 -3.48 -29.20
C PHE A 303 9.90 -4.31 -27.99
N ILE A 304 8.59 -4.54 -27.87
CA ILE A 304 7.96 -5.36 -26.85
C ILE A 304 6.92 -6.25 -27.56
N ILE A 305 6.81 -7.49 -27.10
CA ILE A 305 5.79 -8.44 -27.54
C ILE A 305 4.91 -8.74 -26.34
N THR A 306 3.59 -8.60 -26.49
CA THR A 306 2.63 -8.82 -25.40
C THR A 306 1.57 -9.82 -25.78
N GLY A 307 1.06 -10.61 -24.81
CA GLY A 307 -0.10 -11.48 -25.00
C GLY A 307 -1.41 -10.71 -25.20
N ASP A 308 -2.44 -11.38 -25.72
CA ASP A 308 -3.78 -10.79 -25.95
C ASP A 308 -4.59 -10.57 -24.67
N ARG A 309 -4.35 -11.37 -23.62
CA ARG A 309 -5.23 -11.45 -22.44
C ARG A 309 -4.73 -10.72 -21.21
N SER A 310 -3.50 -10.25 -21.28
CA SER A 310 -2.79 -9.71 -20.14
C SER A 310 -1.69 -8.85 -20.73
N ASN A 311 -1.48 -7.68 -20.16
CA ASN A 311 -0.35 -6.82 -20.53
C ASN A 311 1.03 -7.48 -20.22
N HIS A 312 1.09 -8.80 -20.06
CA HIS A 312 2.31 -9.59 -19.94
C HIS A 312 3.20 -9.37 -21.15
N ILE A 313 4.48 -9.16 -20.87
CA ILE A 313 5.54 -9.01 -21.85
C ILE A 313 6.12 -10.39 -22.12
N ALA A 314 5.81 -10.96 -23.28
CA ALA A 314 6.36 -12.23 -23.75
C ALA A 314 7.82 -12.09 -24.23
N GLY A 315 8.20 -10.91 -24.74
CA GLY A 315 9.57 -10.67 -25.21
C GLY A 315 9.88 -9.19 -25.39
N LYS A 316 11.16 -8.82 -25.29
CA LYS A 316 11.63 -7.45 -25.47
C LYS A 316 12.99 -7.42 -26.16
N GLY A 317 13.28 -6.33 -26.88
CA GLY A 317 14.58 -6.17 -27.53
C GLY A 317 14.80 -4.76 -28.06
N SER A 318 15.85 -4.60 -28.88
CA SER A 318 16.24 -3.32 -29.46
C SER A 318 16.80 -3.49 -30.87
N PHE A 319 16.59 -2.51 -31.74
CA PHE A 319 17.14 -2.51 -33.09
C PHE A 319 17.45 -1.10 -33.59
N VAL A 320 18.23 -1.03 -34.66
CA VAL A 320 18.55 0.19 -35.39
C VAL A 320 17.80 0.19 -36.72
N LYS A 321 17.16 1.30 -37.09
CA LYS A 321 16.58 1.53 -38.41
C LYS A 321 17.52 2.41 -39.23
N GLU A 322 17.84 1.97 -40.45
CA GLU A 322 18.58 2.78 -41.45
C GLU A 322 17.67 3.68 -42.27
#